data_AF-D9STG9-F1
#
_entry.id   AF-D9STG9-F1
#
_cell.length_a   1.000
_cell.length_b   1.000
_cell.length_c   1.000
_cell.angle_alpha   90.00
_cell.angle_beta   90.00
_cell.angle_gamma   90.00
#
_symmetry.space_group_name_H-M   'P 1'
#
loop_
_entity.id
_entity.type
_entity.pdbx_description
1 polymer ?
#
loop_
_entity_poly.entity_id
_entity_poly.type
_entity_poly.pdbx_seq_one_letter_code
_entity_poly.pdbx_strand_id
1 'polypeptide(L)'
;MNPKILDTLETFSKDINNIFNKNLKSLYVYGSAIYDDLHVGYSDLDFFAVVSNQINEDDFYSLKDYRHRIKKSSSPYFSMLEGEFISFINLKNTFKGNTICWGGSGEKLDDKYQLSGFSLKGLIDNGFLVFGEDIRKQFSYPNDEIFLSQIDNLIKTIRKYAVEPSEDIHSIDWLFLICQSIYWIETKNITCKTKATQ
;
A
#
# COMPACT_ATOMS: atom_id res chain seq x y z
N MET A 1 14.36 1.85 9.39
CA MET A 1 13.47 2.89 8.83
C MET A 1 13.99 4.27 9.23
N ASN A 2 13.97 5.24 8.31
CA ASN A 2 14.44 6.60 8.57
C ASN A 2 13.61 7.28 9.69
N PRO A 3 14.23 7.97 10.68
CA PRO A 3 13.51 8.64 11.77
C PRO A 3 12.42 9.61 11.31
N LYS A 4 12.63 10.35 10.21
CA LYS A 4 11.64 11.29 9.68
C LYS A 4 10.40 10.60 9.11
N ILE A 5 10.56 9.37 8.60
CA ILE A 5 9.44 8.54 8.16
C ILE A 5 8.65 8.12 9.40
N LEU A 6 9.33 7.67 10.46
CA LEU A 6 8.67 7.29 11.71
C LEU A 6 7.88 8.46 12.32
N ASP A 7 8.47 9.66 12.40
CA ASP A 7 7.77 10.86 12.90
C ASP A 7 6.51 11.20 12.08
N THR A 8 6.61 11.05 10.74
CA THR A 8 5.49 11.25 9.82
C THR A 8 4.39 10.21 10.09
N LEU A 9 4.76 8.93 10.22
CA LEU A 9 3.84 7.83 10.45
C LEU A 9 3.18 7.89 11.84
N GLU A 10 3.90 8.31 12.87
CA GLU A 10 3.34 8.54 14.20
C GLU A 10 2.30 9.66 14.18
N THR A 11 2.63 10.78 13.53
CA THR A 11 1.69 11.91 13.37
C THR A 11 0.46 11.47 12.58
N PHE A 12 0.68 10.82 11.44
CA PHE A 12 -0.38 10.25 10.61
C PHE A 12 -1.29 9.31 11.40
N SER A 13 -0.72 8.39 12.19
CA SER A 13 -1.49 7.45 13.00
C SER A 13 -2.37 8.12 14.05
N LYS A 14 -1.86 9.19 14.69
CA LYS A 14 -2.62 9.97 15.68
C LYS A 14 -3.79 10.70 15.02
N ASP A 15 -3.55 11.32 13.88
CA ASP A 15 -4.56 12.08 13.14
C ASP A 15 -5.66 11.18 12.59
N ILE A 16 -5.32 10.09 11.92
CA ILE A 16 -6.33 9.16 11.39
C ILE A 16 -7.11 8.49 12.54
N ASN A 17 -6.46 8.18 13.66
CA ASN A 17 -7.16 7.66 14.83
C ASN A 17 -8.15 8.68 15.42
N ASN A 18 -7.86 9.98 15.34
CA ASN A 18 -8.82 11.02 15.70
C ASN A 18 -9.98 11.08 14.70
N ILE A 19 -9.70 11.02 13.40
CA ILE A 19 -10.72 11.03 12.34
C ILE A 19 -11.70 9.87 12.53
N PHE A 20 -11.20 8.68 12.85
CA PHE A 20 -12.02 7.51 13.13
C PHE A 20 -12.55 7.44 14.58
N ASN A 21 -12.64 8.56 15.31
CA ASN A 21 -13.19 8.61 16.67
C ASN A 21 -12.55 7.58 17.64
N LYS A 22 -11.23 7.45 17.58
CA LYS A 22 -10.42 6.50 18.36
C LYS A 22 -10.63 5.02 18.02
N ASN A 23 -11.13 4.72 16.81
CA ASN A 23 -11.38 3.36 16.35
C ASN A 23 -10.33 2.81 15.37
N LEU A 24 -9.16 3.45 15.22
CA LEU A 24 -8.06 2.82 14.48
C LEU A 24 -7.61 1.58 15.25
N LYS A 25 -7.69 0.42 14.59
CA LYS A 25 -7.30 -0.86 15.18
C LYS A 25 -5.84 -1.20 14.91
N SER A 26 -5.42 -0.99 13.67
CA SER A 26 -4.06 -1.26 13.22
C SER A 26 -3.66 -0.31 12.10
N LEU A 27 -2.40 0.11 12.07
CA LEU A 27 -1.78 0.75 10.91
C LEU A 27 -0.45 0.06 10.61
N TYR A 28 -0.30 -0.39 9.38
CA TYR A 28 0.94 -0.99 8.88
C TYR A 28 1.56 -0.11 7.81
N VAL A 29 2.87 -0.19 7.69
CA VAL A 29 3.63 0.26 6.53
C VAL A 29 4.37 -0.92 5.94
N TYR A 30 4.41 -0.98 4.61
CA TYR A 30 5.05 -2.05 3.85
C TYR A 30 5.75 -1.48 2.62
N GLY A 31 6.19 -2.35 1.72
CA GLY A 31 6.80 -1.92 0.46
C GLY A 31 8.19 -1.30 0.64
N SER A 32 8.50 -0.33 -0.22
CA SER A 32 9.82 0.29 -0.37
C SER A 32 10.44 0.79 0.94
N ALA A 33 9.63 1.37 1.84
CA ALA A 33 10.07 1.90 3.13
C ALA A 33 10.59 0.82 4.10
N ILE A 34 10.14 -0.42 3.94
CA ILE A 34 10.57 -1.57 4.74
C ILE A 34 11.83 -2.20 4.17
N TYR A 35 11.95 -2.21 2.85
CA TYR A 35 13.09 -2.82 2.15
C TYR A 35 14.28 -1.87 1.95
N ASP A 36 14.28 -0.70 2.60
CA ASP A 36 15.31 0.35 2.46
C ASP A 36 15.53 0.79 0.99
N ASP A 37 14.44 0.84 0.22
CA ASP A 37 14.41 1.18 -1.21
C ASP A 37 13.40 2.32 -1.50
N LEU A 38 13.15 3.17 -0.50
CA LEU A 38 12.25 4.32 -0.61
C LEU A 38 12.99 5.53 -1.18
N HIS A 39 12.56 6.00 -2.34
CA HIS A 39 13.14 7.16 -3.02
C HIS A 39 12.16 8.33 -3.00
N VAL A 40 12.54 9.43 -2.35
CA VAL A 40 11.68 10.63 -2.25
C VAL A 40 11.43 11.22 -3.63
N GLY A 41 10.15 11.45 -3.95
CA GLY A 41 9.73 11.98 -5.25
C GLY A 41 9.52 10.92 -6.33
N TYR A 42 9.76 9.64 -6.03
CA TYR A 42 9.56 8.53 -6.95
C TYR A 42 8.74 7.39 -6.35
N SER A 43 9.06 7.00 -5.11
CA SER A 43 8.37 5.92 -4.41
C SER A 43 7.15 6.41 -3.63
N ASP A 44 6.17 5.53 -3.50
CA ASP A 44 5.10 5.68 -2.54
C ASP A 44 5.52 5.15 -1.16
N LEU A 45 4.93 5.74 -0.12
CA LEU A 45 4.99 5.26 1.26
C LEU A 45 3.70 4.46 1.53
N ASP A 46 3.77 3.17 1.21
CA ASP A 46 2.64 2.25 1.27
C ASP A 46 2.17 1.99 2.71
N PHE A 47 0.87 2.19 2.98
CA PHE A 47 0.26 1.84 4.25
C PHE A 47 -1.02 1.02 4.09
N PHE A 48 -1.38 0.30 5.15
CA PHE A 48 -2.67 -0.39 5.26
C PHE A 48 -3.24 -0.16 6.65
N ALA A 49 -4.44 0.42 6.71
CA ALA A 49 -5.09 0.79 7.96
C ALA A 49 -6.37 -0.03 8.17
N VAL A 50 -6.51 -0.59 9.36
CA VAL A 50 -7.72 -1.32 9.77
C VAL A 50 -8.41 -0.53 10.87
N VAL A 51 -9.70 -0.28 10.71
CA VAL A 51 -10.55 0.39 11.70
C VAL A 51 -11.56 -0.58 12.29
N SER A 52 -11.84 -0.47 13.58
CA SER A 52 -12.71 -1.41 14.29
C SER A 52 -14.16 -1.35 13.80
N ASN A 53 -14.63 -0.15 13.46
CA ASN A 53 -16.01 0.11 13.09
C ASN A 53 -16.18 0.15 11.56
N GLN A 54 -17.44 0.12 11.13
CA GLN A 54 -17.81 0.33 9.74
C GLN A 54 -17.38 1.72 9.27
N ILE A 55 -16.81 1.81 8.06
CA ILE A 55 -16.47 3.07 7.43
C ILE A 55 -17.74 3.65 6.79
N ASN A 56 -17.97 4.94 6.98
CA ASN A 56 -19.07 5.67 6.37
C ASN A 56 -18.57 6.82 5.46
N GLU A 57 -19.50 7.51 4.80
CA GLU A 57 -19.16 8.62 3.91
C GLU A 57 -18.52 9.81 4.64
N ASP A 58 -18.90 10.10 5.89
CA ASP A 58 -18.30 11.19 6.67
C ASP A 58 -16.83 10.91 6.99
N ASP A 59 -16.49 9.65 7.30
CA ASP A 59 -15.09 9.21 7.44
C ASP A 59 -14.32 9.48 6.15
N PHE A 60 -14.89 9.08 5.00
CA PHE A 60 -14.29 9.29 3.69
C PHE A 60 -14.02 10.77 3.37
N TYR A 61 -15.00 11.64 3.58
CA TYR A 61 -14.81 13.08 3.33
C TYR A 61 -13.81 13.70 4.30
N SER A 62 -13.84 13.31 5.59
CA SER A 62 -12.88 13.77 6.59
C SER A 62 -11.44 13.40 6.23
N LEU A 63 -11.26 12.18 5.73
CA LEU A 63 -10.00 11.64 5.26
C LEU A 63 -9.51 12.31 3.97
N LYS A 64 -10.41 12.56 3.02
CA LYS A 64 -10.11 13.32 1.80
C LYS A 64 -9.63 14.73 2.11
N ASP A 65 -10.34 15.44 2.99
CA ASP A 65 -9.94 16.77 3.44
C ASP A 65 -8.60 16.75 4.17
N TYR A 66 -8.37 15.74 5.01
CA TYR A 66 -7.10 15.54 5.70
C TYR A 66 -5.96 15.34 4.70
N ARG A 67 -6.13 14.48 3.68
CA ARG A 67 -5.12 14.28 2.63
C ARG A 67 -4.77 15.59 1.92
N HIS A 68 -5.77 16.41 1.61
CA HIS A 68 -5.53 17.71 0.98
C HIS A 68 -4.73 18.66 1.88
N ARG A 69 -4.89 18.60 3.20
CA ARG A 69 -4.09 19.36 4.16
C ARG A 69 -2.65 18.85 4.26
N ILE A 70 -2.45 17.55 4.47
CA ILE A 70 -1.10 16.99 4.68
C ILE A 70 -0.23 17.05 3.42
N LYS A 71 -0.82 17.03 2.22
CA LYS A 71 -0.09 17.25 0.95
C LYS A 71 0.55 18.63 0.86
N LYS A 72 0.06 19.62 1.61
CA LYS A 72 0.63 20.98 1.68
C LYS A 72 1.61 21.16 2.84
N SER A 73 1.87 20.10 3.61
CA SER A 73 2.84 20.15 4.71
C SER A 73 4.28 20.23 4.18
N SER A 74 5.21 20.62 5.05
CA SER A 74 6.63 20.71 4.71
C SER A 74 7.35 19.36 4.65
N SER A 75 6.76 18.29 5.20
CA SER A 75 7.37 16.95 5.14
C SER A 75 7.02 16.27 3.82
N PRO A 76 8.01 15.88 3.01
CA PRO A 76 7.75 15.22 1.72
C PRO A 76 7.08 13.85 1.89
N TYR A 77 7.25 13.21 3.04
CA TYR A 77 6.70 11.88 3.30
C TYR A 77 5.17 11.87 3.40
N PHE A 78 4.54 12.97 3.83
CA PHE A 78 3.07 13.04 3.83
C PHE A 78 2.48 13.01 2.43
N SER A 79 3.14 13.63 1.44
CA SER A 79 2.67 13.58 0.04
C SER A 79 2.86 12.22 -0.61
N MET A 80 3.76 11.39 -0.07
CA MET A 80 4.07 10.05 -0.57
C MET A 80 3.13 8.98 -0.01
N LEU A 81 2.31 9.28 1.01
CA LEU A 81 1.41 8.27 1.61
C LEU A 81 0.38 7.78 0.59
N GLU A 82 0.41 6.47 0.35
CA GLU A 82 -0.54 5.73 -0.48
C GLU A 82 -0.98 4.47 0.26
N GLY A 83 -2.26 4.12 0.17
CA GLY A 83 -2.75 2.96 0.90
C GLY A 83 -4.25 2.82 0.92
N GLU A 84 -4.71 1.97 1.83
CA GLU A 84 -6.13 1.64 1.98
C GLU A 84 -6.55 1.68 3.45
N PHE A 85 -7.79 2.11 3.68
CA PHE A 85 -8.47 1.95 4.97
C PHE A 85 -9.59 0.94 4.81
N ILE A 86 -9.70 0.02 5.75
CA ILE A 86 -10.74 -1.00 5.75
C ILE A 86 -11.33 -1.20 7.14
N SER A 87 -12.62 -1.46 7.22
CA SER A 87 -13.22 -1.95 8.46
C SER A 87 -12.75 -3.38 8.78
N PHE A 88 -12.62 -3.68 10.07
CA PHE A 88 -12.16 -4.98 10.55
C PHE A 88 -13.08 -6.12 10.10
N ILE A 89 -14.39 -5.87 10.06
CA ILE A 89 -15.38 -6.85 9.59
C ILE A 89 -15.20 -7.19 8.09
N ASN A 90 -14.66 -6.25 7.30
CA ASN A 90 -14.39 -6.42 5.87
C ASN A 90 -13.08 -7.18 5.56
N LEU A 91 -12.26 -7.53 6.55
CA LEU A 91 -11.08 -8.36 6.31
C LEU A 91 -11.44 -9.76 5.78
N LYS A 92 -12.58 -10.29 6.23
CA LYS A 92 -13.07 -11.65 5.89
C LYS A 92 -14.38 -11.66 5.10
N ASN A 93 -15.02 -10.50 4.94
CA ASN A 93 -16.32 -10.35 4.30
C ASN A 93 -16.27 -9.18 3.32
N THR A 94 -17.08 -9.21 2.26
CA THR A 94 -17.22 -8.07 1.36
C THR A 94 -18.49 -7.30 1.72
N PHE A 95 -18.34 -6.06 2.20
CA PHE A 95 -19.46 -5.14 2.41
C PHE A 95 -19.29 -3.90 1.56
N LYS A 96 -20.39 -3.48 0.92
CA LYS A 96 -20.42 -2.31 0.03
C LYS A 96 -19.90 -1.04 0.73
N GLY A 97 -19.06 -0.26 0.07
CA GLY A 97 -18.61 1.08 0.51
C GLY A 97 -17.81 1.14 1.80
N ASN A 98 -17.05 0.10 2.13
CA ASN A 98 -16.35 -0.04 3.42
C ASN A 98 -14.83 -0.07 3.32
N THR A 99 -14.31 0.25 2.15
CA THR A 99 -12.89 0.43 1.89
C THR A 99 -12.67 1.82 1.31
N ILE A 100 -11.64 2.53 1.79
CA ILE A 100 -11.19 3.78 1.19
C ILE A 100 -9.84 3.54 0.53
N CYS A 101 -9.78 3.63 -0.79
CA CYS A 101 -8.52 3.70 -1.53
C CYS A 101 -7.98 5.13 -1.45
N TRP A 102 -6.71 5.30 -1.10
CA TRP A 102 -6.09 6.59 -0.80
C TRP A 102 -4.75 6.71 -1.53
N GLY A 103 -4.74 7.26 -2.74
CA GLY A 103 -3.55 7.19 -3.59
C GLY A 103 -3.50 8.20 -4.73
N GLY A 104 -2.58 7.99 -5.67
CA GLY A 104 -2.31 8.87 -6.81
C GLY A 104 -3.49 9.04 -7.78
N SER A 105 -4.38 8.03 -7.86
CA SER A 105 -5.58 8.07 -8.71
C SER A 105 -6.80 8.77 -8.08
N GLY A 106 -6.60 9.44 -6.94
CA GLY A 106 -7.64 10.07 -6.14
C GLY A 106 -8.26 9.11 -5.12
N GLU A 107 -8.96 9.68 -4.14
CA GLU A 107 -9.60 8.91 -3.06
C GLU A 107 -10.93 8.35 -3.54
N LYS A 108 -11.18 7.06 -3.27
CA LYS A 108 -12.38 6.37 -3.72
C LYS A 108 -12.94 5.47 -2.62
N LEU A 109 -14.26 5.41 -2.52
CA LEU A 109 -14.96 4.38 -1.77
C LEU A 109 -15.11 3.13 -2.63
N ASP A 110 -14.71 1.99 -2.07
CA ASP A 110 -14.80 0.67 -2.70
C ASP A 110 -15.46 -0.32 -1.73
N ASP A 111 -15.96 -1.41 -2.29
CA ASP A 111 -16.63 -2.50 -1.57
C ASP A 111 -15.62 -3.47 -0.97
N LYS A 112 -14.41 -3.50 -1.54
CA LYS A 112 -13.30 -4.34 -1.11
C LYS A 112 -11.98 -3.60 -1.20
N TYR A 113 -11.05 -4.02 -0.37
CA TYR A 113 -9.66 -3.64 -0.44
C TYR A 113 -8.96 -4.37 -1.61
N GLN A 114 -7.97 -3.73 -2.22
CA GLN A 114 -7.25 -4.24 -3.38
C GLN A 114 -5.90 -4.88 -2.99
N LEU A 115 -5.44 -4.67 -1.75
CA LEU A 115 -4.21 -5.28 -1.24
C LEU A 115 -4.22 -6.81 -1.43
N SER A 116 -3.35 -7.30 -2.32
CA SER A 116 -3.31 -8.72 -2.71
C SER A 116 -1.92 -9.12 -3.21
N GLY A 117 -1.67 -10.44 -3.31
CA GLY A 117 -0.46 -11.01 -3.91
C GLY A 117 0.83 -10.44 -3.31
N PHE A 118 1.68 -9.84 -4.15
CA PHE A 118 2.99 -9.31 -3.74
C PHE A 118 2.92 -8.33 -2.58
N SER A 119 2.03 -7.34 -2.64
CA SER A 119 1.90 -6.32 -1.60
C SER A 119 1.39 -6.92 -0.29
N LEU A 120 0.39 -7.82 -0.35
CA LEU A 120 -0.14 -8.48 0.84
C LEU A 120 0.90 -9.38 1.51
N LYS A 121 1.63 -10.20 0.75
CA LYS A 121 2.71 -11.02 1.30
C LYS A 121 3.83 -10.15 1.88
N GLY A 122 4.17 -9.04 1.21
CA GLY A 122 5.12 -8.06 1.74
C GLY A 122 4.70 -7.47 3.09
N LEU A 123 3.42 -7.12 3.25
CA LEU A 123 2.85 -6.67 4.53
C LEU A 123 2.89 -7.78 5.59
N ILE A 124 2.45 -9.00 5.25
CA ILE A 124 2.39 -10.11 6.21
C ILE A 124 3.79 -10.47 6.71
N ASP A 125 4.74 -10.67 5.80
CA ASP A 125 6.07 -11.19 6.12
C ASP A 125 6.96 -10.11 6.75
N ASN A 126 6.94 -8.88 6.22
CA ASN A 126 7.92 -7.86 6.55
C ASN A 126 7.33 -6.52 7.04
N GLY A 127 6.01 -6.33 6.94
CA GLY A 127 5.36 -5.07 7.29
C GLY A 127 5.67 -4.60 8.71
N PHE A 128 5.77 -3.29 8.88
CA PHE A 128 6.00 -2.65 10.17
C PHE A 128 4.67 -2.18 10.75
N LEU A 129 4.35 -2.62 11.98
CA LEU A 129 3.21 -2.13 12.73
C LEU A 129 3.54 -0.75 13.31
N VAL A 130 2.87 0.29 12.81
CA VAL A 130 3.02 1.67 13.28
C VAL A 130 2.14 1.92 14.50
N PHE A 131 0.91 1.42 14.49
CA PHE A 131 -0.08 1.70 15.52
C PHE A 131 -0.98 0.50 15.79
N GLY A 132 -1.34 0.31 17.06
CA GLY A 132 -2.42 -0.58 17.48
C GLY A 132 -1.99 -2.03 17.65
N GLU A 133 -2.87 -2.96 17.27
CA GLU A 133 -2.66 -4.40 17.45
C GLU A 133 -2.10 -5.06 16.19
N ASP A 134 -1.19 -6.03 16.35
CA ASP A 134 -0.77 -6.89 15.23
C ASP A 134 -1.82 -7.97 14.95
N ILE A 135 -2.57 -7.78 13.89
CA ILE A 135 -3.62 -8.67 13.41
C ILE A 135 -3.24 -9.37 12.12
N ARG A 136 -1.95 -9.41 11.74
CA ARG A 136 -1.54 -9.98 10.45
C ARG A 136 -1.94 -11.44 10.25
N LYS A 137 -2.06 -12.18 11.36
CA LYS A 137 -2.57 -13.57 11.39
C LYS A 137 -4.02 -13.72 10.92
N GLN A 138 -4.75 -12.62 10.75
CA GLN A 138 -6.14 -12.62 10.27
C GLN A 138 -6.25 -12.47 8.75
N PHE A 139 -5.17 -12.04 8.08
CA PHE A 139 -5.15 -11.98 6.62
C PHE A 139 -4.97 -13.39 6.03
N SER A 140 -5.66 -13.64 4.93
CA SER A 140 -5.43 -14.85 4.14
C SER A 140 -4.11 -14.70 3.40
N TYR A 141 -3.18 -15.64 3.64
CA TYR A 141 -1.92 -15.65 2.91
C TYR A 141 -2.18 -15.89 1.42
N PRO A 142 -1.60 -15.08 0.51
CA PRO A 142 -1.80 -15.27 -0.92
C PRO A 142 -1.19 -16.58 -1.38
N ASN A 143 -1.91 -17.34 -2.22
CA ASN A 143 -1.42 -18.57 -2.82
C ASN A 143 -0.68 -18.29 -4.14
N ASP A 144 0.04 -19.29 -4.65
CA ASP A 144 0.82 -19.19 -5.90
C ASP A 144 -0.02 -18.77 -7.11
N GLU A 145 -1.30 -19.15 -7.18
CA GLU A 145 -2.20 -18.79 -8.28
C GLU A 145 -2.44 -17.28 -8.36
N ILE A 146 -2.55 -16.59 -7.21
CA ILE A 146 -2.70 -15.13 -7.17
C ILE A 146 -1.46 -14.44 -7.74
N PHE A 147 -0.26 -14.91 -7.37
CA PHE A 147 0.99 -14.35 -7.89
C PHE A 147 1.12 -14.57 -9.40
N LEU A 148 0.86 -15.79 -9.88
CA LEU A 148 0.89 -16.10 -11.32
C LEU A 148 -0.11 -15.23 -12.09
N SER A 149 -1.31 -15.03 -11.55
CA SER A 149 -2.31 -14.13 -12.16
C SER A 149 -1.84 -12.67 -12.22
N GLN A 150 -1.18 -12.17 -11.16
CA GLN A 150 -0.59 -10.83 -11.16
C GLN A 150 0.52 -10.70 -12.21
N ILE A 151 1.39 -11.71 -12.34
CA ILE A 151 2.46 -11.75 -13.35
C ILE A 151 1.86 -11.78 -14.77
N ASP A 152 0.83 -12.60 -15.01
CA ASP A 152 0.14 -12.65 -16.31
C ASP A 152 -0.47 -11.30 -16.68
N ASN A 153 -1.10 -10.61 -15.71
CA ASN A 153 -1.67 -9.28 -15.92
C ASN A 153 -0.58 -8.22 -16.16
N LEU A 154 0.55 -8.31 -15.46
CA LEU A 154 1.72 -7.47 -15.70
C LEU A 154 2.22 -7.65 -17.14
N ILE A 155 2.43 -8.90 -17.58
CA ILE A 155 2.89 -9.21 -18.95
C ILE A 155 1.93 -8.64 -20.00
N LYS A 156 0.62 -8.80 -19.82
CA LYS A 156 -0.40 -8.22 -20.71
C LYS A 156 -0.33 -6.70 -20.74
N THR A 157 -0.13 -6.07 -19.58
CA THR A 157 -0.03 -4.61 -19.45
C THR A 157 1.23 -4.09 -20.15
N ILE A 158 2.39 -4.70 -19.89
CA ILE A 158 3.67 -4.37 -20.55
C ILE A 158 3.54 -4.52 -22.07
N ARG A 159 3.00 -5.64 -22.57
CA ARG A 159 2.79 -5.85 -24.01
C ARG A 159 1.86 -4.82 -24.66
N LYS A 160 0.94 -4.24 -23.89
CA LYS A 160 -0.01 -3.24 -24.38
C LYS A 160 0.57 -1.82 -24.36
N TYR A 161 1.35 -1.48 -23.35
CA TYR A 161 1.73 -0.09 -23.07
C TYR A 161 3.23 0.20 -23.22
N ALA A 162 4.11 -0.79 -23.05
CA ALA A 162 5.57 -0.63 -23.15
C ALA A 162 6.10 -0.96 -24.56
N VAL A 163 5.29 -0.76 -25.61
CA VAL A 163 5.62 -1.12 -27.00
C VAL A 163 6.70 -0.21 -27.59
N GLU A 164 6.71 1.07 -27.19
CA GLU A 164 7.75 2.03 -27.57
C GLU A 164 8.46 2.53 -26.30
N PRO A 165 9.79 2.27 -26.15
CA PRO A 165 10.54 2.79 -25.03
C PRO A 165 10.67 4.31 -25.18
N SER A 166 10.14 5.05 -24.21
CA SER A 166 10.40 6.48 -24.04
C SER A 166 11.50 6.68 -22.99
N GLU A 167 12.16 7.83 -23.02
CA GLU A 167 13.09 8.28 -21.95
C GLU A 167 12.38 8.53 -20.60
N ASP A 168 11.09 8.22 -20.51
CA ASP A 168 10.30 8.35 -19.30
C ASP A 168 10.73 7.32 -18.25
N ILE A 169 10.79 7.77 -17.00
CA ILE A 169 11.13 6.96 -15.83
C ILE A 169 10.19 5.75 -15.68
N HIS A 170 8.96 5.87 -16.18
CA HIS A 170 7.97 4.78 -16.21
C HIS A 170 8.41 3.57 -17.06
N SER A 171 9.30 3.75 -18.04
CA SER A 171 9.85 2.63 -18.82
C SER A 171 10.72 1.70 -17.96
N ILE A 172 11.47 2.25 -17.00
CA ILE A 172 12.35 1.50 -16.10
C ILE A 172 11.55 0.72 -15.06
N ASP A 173 10.40 1.25 -14.63
CA ASP A 173 9.49 0.57 -13.70
C ASP A 173 9.05 -0.81 -14.20
N TRP A 174 8.75 -0.92 -15.50
CA TRP A 174 8.38 -2.21 -16.09
C TRP A 174 9.48 -3.25 -15.98
N LEU A 175 10.74 -2.85 -16.16
CA LEU A 175 11.89 -3.74 -16.02
C LEU A 175 12.03 -4.22 -14.57
N PHE A 176 11.91 -3.31 -13.60
CA PHE A 176 11.95 -3.69 -12.19
C PHE A 176 10.84 -4.66 -11.79
N LEU A 177 9.61 -4.45 -12.28
CA LEU A 177 8.49 -5.34 -12.03
C LEU A 177 8.70 -6.73 -12.66
N ILE A 178 9.32 -6.80 -13.85
CA ILE A 178 9.73 -8.08 -14.47
C ILE A 178 10.77 -8.78 -13.60
N CYS A 179 11.82 -8.09 -13.16
CA CYS A 179 12.86 -8.66 -12.31
C CYS A 179 12.29 -9.19 -10.98
N GLN A 180 11.40 -8.44 -10.31
CA GLN A 180 10.71 -8.91 -9.10
C GLN A 180 9.85 -10.16 -9.37
N SER A 181 9.19 -10.23 -10.53
CA SER A 181 8.40 -11.38 -10.93
C SER A 181 9.27 -12.63 -11.13
N ILE A 182 10.40 -12.50 -11.83
CA ILE A 182 11.37 -13.58 -12.05
C ILE A 182 11.96 -14.03 -10.71
N TYR A 183 12.40 -13.09 -9.87
CA TYR A 183 12.93 -13.39 -8.54
C TYR A 183 11.96 -14.22 -7.70
N TRP A 184 10.66 -13.88 -7.71
CA TRP A 184 9.65 -14.67 -7.01
C TRP A 184 9.44 -16.05 -7.64
N ILE A 185 9.43 -16.17 -8.96
CA ILE A 185 9.31 -17.48 -9.64
C ILE A 185 10.44 -18.42 -9.20
N GLU A 186 11.67 -17.91 -9.13
CA GLU A 186 12.85 -18.70 -8.79
C GLU A 186 12.98 -19.02 -7.29
N THR A 187 12.64 -18.06 -6.43
CA THR A 187 12.96 -18.15 -4.99
C THR A 187 11.75 -18.33 -4.09
N LYS A 188 10.54 -18.07 -4.59
CA LYS A 188 9.29 -17.94 -3.83
C LYS A 188 9.32 -16.86 -2.73
N ASN A 189 10.33 -15.99 -2.75
CA ASN A 189 10.48 -14.86 -1.83
C ASN A 189 10.06 -13.55 -2.49
N ILE A 190 9.86 -12.51 -1.66
CA ILE A 190 9.61 -11.13 -2.11
C ILE A 190 10.80 -10.27 -1.71
N THR A 191 11.11 -9.29 -2.55
CA THR A 191 12.17 -8.31 -2.33
C THR A 191 11.81 -6.97 -2.98
N CYS A 192 12.57 -5.91 -2.71
CA CYS A 192 12.41 -4.61 -3.38
C CYS A 192 12.89 -4.64 -4.84
N LYS A 193 12.52 -3.58 -5.59
CA LYS A 193 12.80 -3.44 -7.02
C LYS A 193 14.30 -3.49 -7.29
N THR A 194 15.08 -2.69 -6.56
CA THR A 194 16.54 -2.61 -6.76
C THR A 194 17.26 -3.92 -6.46
N LYS A 195 16.82 -4.68 -5.45
CA LYS A 195 17.46 -5.95 -5.11
C LYS A 195 17.07 -7.10 -6.04
N ALA A 196 15.90 -7.04 -6.67
CA ALA A 196 15.47 -8.07 -7.61
C ALA A 196 16.31 -8.10 -8.91
N THR A 197 17.10 -7.05 -9.18
CA THR A 197 17.95 -6.98 -10.38
C THR A 197 19.37 -7.50 -10.17
N GLN A 198 19.70 -7.97 -8.96
CA GLN A 198 21.03 -8.45 -8.56
C GLN A 198 21.04 -9.97 -8.49
#